data_AF-A0A4Q1BG16-F1
#
_entry.id   AF-A0A4Q1BG16-F1
#
_cell.length_a   1.000
_cell.length_b   1.000
_cell.length_c   1.000
_cell.angle_alpha   90.00
_cell.angle_beta   90.00
_cell.angle_gamma   90.00
#
_symmetry.space_group_name_H-M   'P 1'
#
loop_
_entity.id
_entity.type
_entity.pdbx_description
1 polymer ?
#
loop_
_entity_poly.entity_id
_entity_poly.type
_entity_poly.pdbx_seq_one_letter_code
_entity_poly.pdbx_strand_id
1 'polypeptide(L)'
;MSTIPAYTIDKRHIAHDTGLRMLSILADQNQADQFIQRTVVNLQREEEEAKDDFWRAYNMLPWFPFPTTDRVQALCTRQLAFQTMLATGQETRRSSPQIETIQTLIPREFNIDHGITMLLDSILVRRYTLGYYTSNSQSVFLVNPPHPDTQWRQEWRRATDEETARRLLYHQPPWGIFSDEQHQLSAFRDDPDLGDRAHAQFYKTVDSLTDQWATGSLYYFEGEWGVMNNAIQDLEQSLVNSRLWQEQEGTREEASQILLTGCQGVNEVLARLMTVDLPSSEAYIEGTTEE
;
A
#
# COMPACT_ATOMS: atom_id res chain seq x y z
N MET A 1 21.79 -0.97 2.88
CA MET A 1 20.49 -0.97 3.59
C MET A 1 19.64 0.06 2.88
N SER A 2 18.66 -0.36 2.08
CA SER A 2 17.74 0.57 1.43
C SER A 2 16.87 1.20 2.51
N THR A 3 17.06 2.50 2.76
CA THR A 3 16.18 3.29 3.61
C THR A 3 14.91 3.54 2.83
N ILE A 4 13.78 3.07 3.36
CA ILE A 4 12.46 3.37 2.81
C ILE A 4 12.32 4.90 2.70
N PRO A 5 11.96 5.47 1.53
CA PRO A 5 11.80 6.89 1.33
C PRO A 5 10.73 7.42 2.27
N ALA A 6 10.89 8.66 2.72
CA ALA A 6 9.92 9.33 3.57
C ALA A 6 8.50 9.18 2.99
N TYR A 7 7.54 8.85 3.84
CA TYR A 7 6.12 8.70 3.50
C TYR A 7 5.79 7.56 2.51
N THR A 8 6.64 6.54 2.39
CA THR A 8 6.28 5.34 1.60
C THR A 8 5.11 4.61 2.27
N ILE A 9 4.20 4.13 1.43
CA ILE A 9 2.94 3.50 1.82
C ILE A 9 3.18 1.99 1.92
N ASP A 10 3.03 1.44 3.12
CA ASP A 10 3.03 -0.01 3.29
C ASP A 10 1.60 -0.55 3.18
N LYS A 11 1.30 -1.13 2.02
CA LYS A 11 -0.01 -1.73 1.72
C LYS A 11 -0.21 -3.12 2.35
N ARG A 12 0.76 -3.62 3.12
CA ARG A 12 0.73 -4.94 3.78
C ARG A 12 1.12 -4.84 5.26
N HIS A 13 0.85 -3.69 5.89
CA HIS A 13 1.20 -3.46 7.30
C HIS A 13 0.30 -4.25 8.28
N ILE A 14 -0.78 -4.85 7.80
CA ILE A 14 -1.71 -5.69 8.57
C ILE A 14 -1.42 -7.16 8.31
N ALA A 15 -1.22 -7.94 9.37
CA ALA A 15 -1.13 -9.39 9.26
C ALA A 15 -2.42 -9.99 8.68
N HIS A 16 -2.29 -10.79 7.63
CA HIS A 16 -3.38 -11.37 6.84
C HIS A 16 -4.54 -11.92 7.70
N ASP A 17 -4.26 -12.91 8.56
CA ASP A 17 -5.29 -13.57 9.37
C ASP A 17 -5.94 -12.61 10.38
N THR A 18 -5.17 -11.65 10.89
CA THR A 18 -5.69 -10.63 11.82
C THR A 18 -6.67 -9.73 11.09
N GLY A 19 -6.29 -9.24 9.92
CA GLY A 19 -7.13 -8.34 9.14
C GLY A 19 -8.42 -8.98 8.65
N LEU A 20 -8.37 -10.23 8.15
CA LEU A 20 -9.57 -10.98 7.77
C LEU A 20 -10.53 -11.18 8.96
N ARG A 21 -10.00 -11.51 10.13
CA ARG A 21 -10.81 -11.67 11.34
C ARG A 21 -11.47 -10.36 11.75
N MET A 22 -10.75 -9.23 11.67
CA MET A 22 -11.31 -7.92 11.95
C MET A 22 -12.43 -7.56 10.97
N LEU A 23 -12.20 -7.73 9.67
CA LEU A 23 -13.20 -7.45 8.64
C LEU A 23 -14.48 -8.25 8.83
N SER A 24 -14.35 -9.53 9.19
CA SER A 24 -15.49 -10.41 9.49
C SER A 24 -16.31 -9.87 10.68
N ILE A 25 -15.63 -9.48 11.76
CA ILE A 25 -16.29 -8.89 12.95
C ILE A 25 -16.99 -7.56 12.60
N LEU A 26 -16.34 -6.70 11.80
CA LEU A 26 -16.91 -5.41 11.40
C LEU A 26 -18.13 -5.56 10.50
N ALA A 27 -18.12 -6.56 9.62
CA ALA A 27 -19.27 -6.94 8.81
C ALA A 27 -20.42 -7.46 9.69
N ASP A 28 -20.16 -8.38 10.60
CA ASP A 28 -21.19 -8.93 11.50
C ASP A 28 -21.87 -7.84 12.35
N GLN A 29 -21.10 -6.85 12.80
CA GLN A 29 -21.61 -5.74 13.61
C GLN A 29 -22.44 -4.72 12.84
N ASN A 30 -22.33 -4.65 11.52
CA ASN A 30 -23.04 -3.66 10.71
C ASN A 30 -23.58 -4.26 9.41
N GLN A 31 -24.63 -5.06 9.56
CA GLN A 31 -25.31 -5.73 8.45
C GLN A 31 -26.02 -4.77 7.48
N ALA A 32 -26.27 -3.52 7.89
CA ALA A 32 -26.93 -2.52 7.06
C ALA A 32 -25.98 -1.87 6.03
N ASP A 33 -24.67 -1.92 6.26
CA ASP A 33 -23.67 -1.32 5.38
C ASP A 33 -23.35 -2.23 4.19
N GLN A 34 -24.04 -2.01 3.07
CA GLN A 34 -23.90 -2.85 1.87
C GLN A 34 -22.50 -2.80 1.25
N PHE A 35 -21.76 -1.70 1.43
CA PHE A 35 -20.39 -1.59 0.92
C PHE A 35 -19.46 -2.54 1.66
N ILE A 36 -19.48 -2.49 3.00
CA ILE A 36 -18.68 -3.40 3.84
C ILE A 36 -19.09 -4.85 3.59
N GLN A 37 -20.39 -5.15 3.60
CA GLN A 37 -20.88 -6.52 3.40
C GLN A 37 -20.38 -7.11 2.08
N ARG A 38 -20.57 -6.39 0.96
CA ARG A 38 -20.18 -6.90 -0.36
C ARG A 38 -18.67 -7.08 -0.46
N THR A 39 -17.91 -6.13 0.04
CA THR A 39 -16.45 -6.15 -0.15
C THR A 39 -15.78 -7.19 0.73
N VAL A 40 -16.26 -7.38 1.97
CA VAL A 40 -15.79 -8.45 2.86
C VAL A 40 -16.16 -9.84 2.30
N VAL A 41 -17.38 -10.03 1.79
CA VAL A 41 -17.79 -11.31 1.18
C VAL A 41 -16.94 -11.63 -0.05
N ASN A 42 -16.68 -10.66 -0.92
CA ASN A 42 -15.83 -10.86 -2.09
C ASN A 42 -14.40 -11.27 -1.68
N LEU A 43 -13.83 -10.58 -0.69
CA LEU A 43 -12.49 -10.86 -0.18
C LEU A 43 -12.41 -12.24 0.49
N GLN A 44 -13.41 -12.62 1.29
CA GLN A 44 -13.49 -13.95 1.91
C GLN A 44 -13.59 -15.06 0.86
N ARG A 45 -14.34 -14.82 -0.23
CA ARG A 45 -14.42 -15.76 -1.35
C ARG A 45 -13.08 -15.88 -2.07
N GLU A 46 -12.42 -14.77 -2.36
CA GLU A 46 -11.10 -14.77 -3.00
C GLU A 46 -10.06 -15.50 -2.15
N GLU A 47 -10.10 -15.34 -0.83
CA GLU A 47 -9.27 -16.06 0.12
C GLU A 47 -9.60 -17.56 0.16
N GLU A 48 -10.88 -17.95 0.18
CA GLU A 48 -11.24 -19.36 0.18
C GLU A 48 -10.76 -20.08 -1.09
N GLU A 49 -10.88 -19.42 -2.25
CA GLU A 49 -10.33 -19.91 -3.50
C GLU A 49 -8.80 -19.94 -3.50
N ALA A 50 -8.14 -18.99 -2.82
CA ALA A 50 -6.68 -18.95 -2.69
C ALA A 50 -6.13 -20.02 -1.75
N LYS A 51 -6.84 -20.37 -0.67
CA LYS A 51 -6.44 -21.42 0.30
C LYS A 51 -6.21 -22.77 -0.37
N ASP A 52 -7.11 -23.17 -1.27
CA ASP A 52 -6.98 -24.45 -1.98
C ASP A 52 -5.73 -24.49 -2.85
N ASP A 53 -5.44 -23.39 -3.55
CA ASP A 53 -4.25 -23.25 -4.38
C ASP A 53 -2.97 -23.16 -3.51
N PHE A 54 -3.03 -22.44 -2.39
CA PHE A 54 -1.96 -22.35 -1.40
C PHE A 54 -1.61 -23.74 -0.82
N TRP A 55 -2.62 -24.53 -0.43
CA TRP A 55 -2.43 -25.90 0.03
C TRP A 55 -1.80 -26.79 -1.04
N ARG A 56 -2.20 -26.66 -2.30
CA ARG A 56 -1.59 -27.39 -3.42
C ARG A 56 -0.13 -27.00 -3.61
N ALA A 57 0.21 -25.72 -3.52
CA ALA A 57 1.59 -25.25 -3.60
C ALA A 57 2.46 -25.85 -2.47
N TYR A 58 1.91 -26.00 -1.27
CA TYR A 58 2.61 -26.53 -0.10
C TYR A 58 2.78 -28.06 -0.09
N ASN A 59 1.74 -28.82 -0.46
CA ASN A 59 1.70 -30.29 -0.32
C ASN A 59 2.57 -31.09 -1.31
N MET A 60 3.24 -30.46 -2.26
CA MET A 60 3.91 -31.17 -3.36
C MET A 60 5.45 -31.27 -3.22
N LEU A 61 6.06 -30.68 -2.19
CA LEU A 61 7.46 -30.91 -1.80
C LEU A 61 7.55 -31.26 -0.31
N PRO A 62 8.57 -32.03 0.13
CA PRO A 62 8.78 -32.32 1.55
C PRO A 62 9.33 -31.07 2.23
N TRP A 63 8.45 -30.16 2.65
CA TRP A 63 8.83 -28.99 3.42
C TRP A 63 7.88 -28.78 4.60
N PHE A 64 8.47 -28.44 5.74
CA PHE A 64 7.71 -28.12 6.94
C PHE A 64 7.09 -26.73 6.78
N PRO A 65 5.78 -26.56 7.03
CA PRO A 65 5.18 -25.24 7.09
C PRO A 65 5.83 -24.48 8.25
N PHE A 66 6.65 -23.47 7.94
CA PHE A 66 7.00 -22.48 8.95
C PHE A 66 5.77 -21.58 9.14
N PRO A 67 5.25 -21.46 10.36
CA PRO A 67 4.18 -20.50 10.62
C PRO A 67 4.73 -19.10 10.38
N THR A 68 4.31 -18.48 9.27
CA THR A 68 4.58 -17.08 8.97
C THR A 68 3.25 -16.35 8.82
N THR A 69 3.19 -15.14 9.35
CA THR A 69 2.05 -14.24 9.22
C THR A 69 2.04 -13.49 7.89
N ASP A 70 3.16 -13.52 7.15
CA ASP A 70 3.29 -12.96 5.79
C ASP A 70 3.36 -14.12 4.79
N ARG A 71 2.21 -14.42 4.15
CA ARG A 71 2.07 -15.50 3.16
C ARG A 71 2.79 -15.16 1.86
N VAL A 72 2.81 -13.90 1.46
CA VAL A 72 3.51 -13.43 0.26
C VAL A 72 5.01 -13.62 0.41
N GLN A 73 5.60 -13.21 1.54
CA GLN A 73 7.02 -13.44 1.83
C GLN A 73 7.35 -14.94 1.85
N ALA A 74 6.45 -15.77 2.38
CA ALA A 74 6.59 -17.22 2.36
C ALA A 74 6.68 -17.77 0.93
N LEU A 75 5.77 -17.34 0.06
CA LEU A 75 5.70 -17.76 -1.34
C LEU A 75 6.90 -17.25 -2.15
N CYS A 76 7.35 -16.01 -1.94
CA CYS A 76 8.55 -15.47 -2.57
C CYS A 76 9.82 -16.24 -2.15
N THR A 77 9.96 -16.53 -0.86
CA THR A 77 11.08 -17.35 -0.34
C THR A 77 11.06 -18.74 -0.97
N ARG A 78 9.87 -19.31 -1.14
CA ARG A 78 9.67 -20.61 -1.79
C ARG A 78 10.08 -20.56 -3.27
N GLN A 79 9.66 -19.51 -3.99
CA GLN A 79 10.04 -19.31 -5.39
C GLN A 79 11.57 -19.25 -5.56
N LEU A 80 12.26 -18.52 -4.69
CA LEU A 80 13.73 -18.41 -4.72
C LEU A 80 14.42 -19.75 -4.43
N ALA A 81 13.93 -20.49 -3.44
CA ALA A 81 14.46 -21.82 -3.11
C ALA A 81 14.31 -22.79 -4.30
N PHE A 82 13.14 -22.78 -4.95
CA PHE A 82 12.90 -23.56 -6.17
C PHE A 82 13.84 -23.20 -7.31
N GLN A 83 13.99 -21.90 -7.58
CA GLN A 83 14.90 -21.42 -8.63
C GLN A 83 16.35 -21.88 -8.36
N THR A 84 16.76 -21.89 -7.09
CA THR A 84 18.08 -22.38 -6.66
C THR A 84 18.23 -23.89 -6.87
N MET A 85 17.20 -24.68 -6.55
CA MET A 85 17.21 -26.14 -6.76
C MET A 85 17.22 -26.51 -8.25
N LEU A 86 16.49 -25.76 -9.09
CA LEU A 86 16.56 -25.89 -10.55
C LEU A 86 17.96 -25.56 -11.08
N ALA A 87 18.55 -24.45 -10.64
CA ALA A 87 19.88 -24.02 -11.07
C ALA A 87 20.99 -25.01 -10.67
N THR A 88 20.82 -25.71 -9.55
CA THR A 88 21.77 -26.74 -9.05
C THR A 88 21.50 -28.14 -9.61
N GLY A 89 20.49 -28.31 -10.49
CA GLY A 89 20.17 -29.58 -11.12
C GLY A 89 19.61 -30.64 -10.15
N GLN A 90 19.13 -30.22 -8.98
CA GLN A 90 18.59 -31.12 -7.95
C GLN A 90 17.12 -31.51 -8.19
N GLU A 91 16.44 -30.90 -9.18
CA GLU A 91 15.02 -31.15 -9.46
C GLU A 91 14.74 -31.92 -10.76
N THR A 92 13.56 -32.56 -10.79
CA THR A 92 13.01 -33.28 -11.94
C THR A 92 11.82 -32.52 -12.56
N ARG A 93 11.45 -32.85 -13.81
CA ARG A 93 10.31 -32.27 -14.58
C ARG A 93 8.95 -32.17 -13.83
N ARG A 94 8.81 -32.79 -12.66
CA ARG A 94 7.60 -32.75 -11.83
C ARG A 94 7.39 -31.42 -11.09
N SER A 95 8.39 -30.53 -11.06
CA SER A 95 8.34 -29.24 -10.35
C SER A 95 7.77 -28.07 -11.19
N SER A 96 7.59 -28.24 -12.51
CA SER A 96 7.02 -27.18 -13.40
C SER A 96 5.64 -26.67 -12.96
N PRO A 97 4.67 -27.54 -12.59
CA PRO A 97 3.36 -27.07 -12.15
C PRO A 97 3.39 -26.29 -10.83
N GLN A 98 4.40 -26.52 -9.98
CA GLN A 98 4.54 -25.81 -8.70
C GLN A 98 5.01 -24.38 -8.93
N ILE A 99 5.95 -24.18 -9.85
CA ILE A 99 6.44 -22.84 -10.21
C ILE A 99 5.31 -22.04 -10.85
N GLU A 100 4.55 -22.66 -11.75
CA GLU A 100 3.37 -22.03 -12.34
C GLU A 100 2.35 -21.65 -11.26
N THR A 101 2.05 -22.56 -10.33
CA THR A 101 1.12 -22.28 -9.22
C THR A 101 1.63 -21.18 -8.29
N ILE A 102 2.92 -21.16 -7.95
CA ILE A 102 3.52 -20.09 -7.12
C ILE A 102 3.50 -18.75 -7.86
N GLN A 103 3.81 -18.75 -9.16
CA GLN A 103 3.78 -17.55 -10.00
C GLN A 103 2.38 -16.95 -10.11
N THR A 104 1.32 -17.77 -10.07
CA THR A 104 -0.07 -17.29 -10.04
C THR A 104 -0.53 -16.89 -8.64
N LEU A 105 -0.05 -17.56 -7.59
CA LEU A 105 -0.48 -17.32 -6.21
C LEU A 105 0.11 -16.05 -5.60
N ILE A 106 1.39 -15.76 -5.84
CA ILE A 106 2.06 -14.55 -5.30
C ILE A 106 1.26 -13.27 -5.59
N PRO A 107 0.90 -12.95 -6.86
CA PRO A 107 0.14 -11.73 -7.15
C PRO A 107 -1.27 -11.79 -6.56
N ARG A 108 -1.87 -12.98 -6.44
CA ARG A 108 -3.20 -13.16 -5.85
C ARG A 108 -3.21 -12.86 -4.35
N GLU A 109 -2.27 -13.46 -3.60
CA GLU A 109 -2.11 -13.21 -2.15
C GLU A 109 -1.75 -11.74 -1.88
N PHE A 110 -0.91 -11.14 -2.72
CA PHE A 110 -0.62 -9.71 -2.63
C PHE A 110 -1.89 -8.85 -2.75
N ASN A 111 -2.76 -9.17 -3.71
CA ASN A 111 -4.02 -8.44 -3.90
C ASN A 111 -4.98 -8.64 -2.71
N ILE A 112 -5.01 -9.84 -2.12
CA ILE A 112 -5.80 -10.12 -0.92
C ILE A 112 -5.28 -9.29 0.26
N ASP A 113 -3.98 -9.33 0.54
CA ASP A 113 -3.35 -8.55 1.63
C ASP A 113 -3.58 -7.04 1.46
N HIS A 114 -3.46 -6.55 0.22
CA HIS A 114 -3.75 -5.16 -0.10
C HIS A 114 -5.22 -4.83 0.12
N GLY A 115 -6.14 -5.69 -0.33
CA GLY A 115 -7.58 -5.52 -0.14
C GLY A 115 -7.98 -5.49 1.33
N ILE A 116 -7.38 -6.36 2.15
CA ILE A 116 -7.56 -6.37 3.61
C ILE A 116 -7.14 -5.01 4.19
N THR A 117 -5.94 -4.56 3.84
CA THR A 117 -5.36 -3.32 4.33
C THR A 117 -6.20 -2.11 3.94
N MET A 118 -6.50 -1.98 2.64
CA MET A 118 -7.35 -0.93 2.11
C MET A 118 -8.70 -0.84 2.82
N LEU A 119 -9.37 -1.98 3.06
CA LEU A 119 -10.68 -1.98 3.70
C LEU A 119 -10.61 -1.55 5.15
N LEU A 120 -9.64 -2.08 5.90
CA LEU A 120 -9.49 -1.71 7.31
C LEU A 120 -9.13 -0.24 7.46
N ASP A 121 -8.22 0.26 6.63
CA ASP A 121 -7.89 1.68 6.57
C ASP A 121 -9.11 2.53 6.23
N SER A 122 -9.94 2.10 5.29
CA SER A 122 -11.13 2.87 4.87
C SER A 122 -12.27 2.84 5.89
N ILE A 123 -12.37 1.77 6.70
CA ILE A 123 -13.47 1.58 7.67
C ILE A 123 -13.10 2.11 9.07
N LEU A 124 -11.84 1.96 9.48
CA LEU A 124 -11.40 2.24 10.85
C LEU A 124 -10.48 3.44 10.93
N VAL A 125 -10.81 4.31 11.87
CA VAL A 125 -10.13 5.58 12.09
C VAL A 125 -9.80 5.71 13.56
N ARG A 126 -8.55 6.08 13.86
CA ARG A 126 -8.15 6.41 15.23
C ARG A 126 -8.64 7.82 15.57
N ARG A 127 -9.30 7.98 16.72
CA ARG A 127 -9.93 9.23 17.18
C ARG A 127 -8.94 10.35 17.46
N TYR A 128 -7.69 10.02 17.79
CA TYR A 128 -6.63 11.01 17.96
C TYR A 128 -5.93 11.25 16.64
N THR A 129 -5.77 12.51 16.28
CA THR A 129 -4.86 12.93 15.21
C THR A 129 -3.49 12.29 15.45
N LEU A 130 -2.78 11.96 14.37
CA LEU A 130 -1.32 11.93 14.34
C LEU A 130 -0.78 13.35 14.60
N GLY A 131 -1.23 13.98 15.70
CA GLY A 131 -0.87 15.31 16.11
C GLY A 131 0.60 15.27 16.49
N TYR A 132 1.39 16.10 15.82
CA TYR A 132 2.79 16.41 16.10
C TYR A 132 3.89 15.44 15.65
N TYR A 133 3.59 14.26 15.10
CA TYR A 133 4.64 13.28 14.71
C TYR A 133 4.85 13.10 13.21
N THR A 134 4.06 13.74 12.34
CA THR A 134 4.15 13.55 10.88
C THR A 134 5.33 14.24 10.21
N SER A 135 6.03 15.17 10.88
CA SER A 135 7.20 15.85 10.29
C SER A 135 8.46 14.96 10.23
N ASN A 136 8.47 13.80 10.90
CA ASN A 136 9.64 12.92 10.98
C ASN A 136 9.35 11.43 10.73
N SER A 137 8.12 11.03 10.38
CA SER A 137 7.85 9.62 10.06
C SER A 137 8.25 9.32 8.62
N GLN A 138 9.38 8.62 8.44
CA GLN A 138 9.88 8.19 7.13
C GLN A 138 8.95 7.19 6.42
N SER A 139 7.85 6.80 7.03
CA SER A 139 6.78 6.01 6.42
C SER A 139 5.46 6.57 6.92
N VAL A 140 4.45 6.60 6.05
CA VAL A 140 3.07 6.78 6.53
C VAL A 140 2.72 5.47 7.21
N PHE A 141 3.05 5.34 8.49
CA PHE A 141 2.48 4.29 9.33
C PHE A 141 1.00 4.62 9.51
N LEU A 142 0.22 4.21 8.52
CA LEU A 142 -1.19 3.90 8.66
C LEU A 142 -1.27 3.05 9.92
N VAL A 143 -1.87 3.63 10.96
CA VAL A 143 -1.79 3.06 12.30
C VAL A 143 -2.35 1.64 12.21
N ASN A 144 -1.51 0.64 12.51
CA ASN A 144 -1.97 -0.76 12.51
C ASN A 144 -3.32 -0.83 13.23
N PRO A 145 -4.38 -1.30 12.55
CA PRO A 145 -5.68 -1.32 13.17
C PRO A 145 -5.62 -2.17 14.43
N PRO A 146 -6.49 -1.85 15.41
CA PRO A 146 -6.39 -2.46 16.72
C PRO A 146 -6.52 -3.97 16.59
N HIS A 147 -5.73 -4.73 17.34
CA HIS A 147 -5.93 -6.17 17.44
C HIS A 147 -7.43 -6.47 17.69
N PRO A 148 -8.02 -7.56 17.13
CA PRO A 148 -9.45 -7.88 17.30
C PRO A 148 -9.97 -7.79 18.74
N ASP A 149 -9.10 -8.09 19.71
CA ASP A 149 -9.41 -8.05 21.15
C ASP A 149 -9.38 -6.63 21.76
N THR A 150 -8.81 -5.66 21.04
CA THR A 150 -8.61 -4.27 21.46
C THR A 150 -9.38 -3.25 20.64
N GLN A 151 -10.13 -3.68 19.61
CA GLN A 151 -10.93 -2.80 18.75
C GLN A 151 -11.99 -1.97 19.49
N TRP A 152 -12.39 -2.43 20.69
CA TRP A 152 -13.35 -1.76 21.56
C TRP A 152 -12.74 -0.65 22.42
N ARG A 153 -11.42 -0.44 22.36
CA ARG A 153 -10.78 0.69 23.07
C ARG A 153 -11.32 2.00 22.49
N GLN A 154 -11.59 2.97 23.37
CA GLN A 154 -12.16 4.29 23.04
C GLN A 154 -11.39 5.07 21.97
N GLU A 155 -10.18 4.64 21.63
CA GLU A 155 -9.29 5.27 20.66
C GLU A 155 -9.70 5.05 19.20
N TRP A 156 -10.55 4.06 18.90
CA TRP A 156 -10.95 3.76 17.52
C TRP A 156 -12.43 4.06 17.30
N ARG A 157 -12.75 4.46 16.07
CA ARG A 157 -14.13 4.63 15.60
C ARG A 157 -14.24 4.22 14.15
N ARG A 158 -15.47 4.06 13.68
CA ARG A 158 -15.74 3.95 12.25
C ARG A 158 -15.46 5.28 11.56
N ALA A 159 -14.95 5.19 10.34
CA ALA A 159 -14.85 6.31 9.42
C ALA A 159 -16.25 6.87 9.13
N THR A 160 -16.34 8.18 8.87
CA THR A 160 -17.51 8.76 8.20
C THR A 160 -17.49 8.40 6.71
N ASP A 161 -18.60 8.61 6.00
CA ASP A 161 -18.66 8.36 4.55
C ASP A 161 -17.62 9.20 3.78
N GLU A 162 -17.41 10.45 4.22
CA GLU A 162 -16.40 11.35 3.64
C GLU A 162 -14.97 10.87 3.89
N GLU A 163 -14.65 10.40 5.11
CA GLU A 163 -13.36 9.80 5.41
C GLU A 163 -13.14 8.50 4.63
N THR A 164 -14.19 7.68 4.49
CA THR A 164 -14.15 6.45 3.70
C THR A 164 -13.82 6.77 2.24
N ALA A 165 -14.49 7.75 1.64
CA ALA A 165 -14.23 8.18 0.27
C ALA A 165 -12.80 8.72 0.08
N ARG A 166 -12.31 9.55 1.02
CA ARG A 166 -10.94 10.08 1.02
C ARG A 166 -9.89 8.98 1.05
N ARG A 167 -10.07 8.00 1.94
CA ARG A 167 -9.14 6.89 2.13
C ARG A 167 -9.19 5.87 1.01
N LEU A 168 -10.37 5.64 0.41
CA LEU A 168 -10.46 4.80 -0.79
C LEU A 168 -9.71 5.43 -1.98
N LEU A 169 -9.79 6.76 -2.15
CA LEU A 169 -9.04 7.46 -3.21
C LEU A 169 -7.53 7.18 -3.10
N TYR A 170 -6.99 7.15 -1.88
CA TYR A 170 -5.59 6.88 -1.62
C TYR A 170 -5.13 5.49 -2.12
N HIS A 171 -5.96 4.47 -1.98
CA HIS A 171 -5.62 3.10 -2.41
C HIS A 171 -5.93 2.82 -3.89
N GLN A 172 -6.79 3.63 -4.52
CA GLN A 172 -7.24 3.42 -5.90
C GLN A 172 -6.31 4.08 -6.94
N PRO A 173 -6.34 3.62 -8.21
CA PRO A 173 -5.65 4.32 -9.30
C PRO A 173 -6.09 5.79 -9.42
N PRO A 174 -5.16 6.71 -9.74
CA PRO A 174 -3.75 6.46 -10.04
C PRO A 174 -2.84 6.35 -8.79
N TRP A 175 -3.30 6.84 -7.64
CA TRP A 175 -2.49 7.00 -6.41
C TRP A 175 -1.97 5.67 -5.86
N GLY A 176 -2.81 4.63 -5.88
CA GLY A 176 -2.41 3.28 -5.53
C GLY A 176 -1.28 2.76 -6.42
N ILE A 177 -1.34 2.98 -7.73
CA ILE A 177 -0.32 2.52 -8.69
C ILE A 177 0.99 3.29 -8.48
N PHE A 178 0.89 4.62 -8.38
CA PHE A 178 2.02 5.50 -8.08
C PHE A 178 2.78 5.02 -6.83
N SER A 179 2.06 4.75 -5.76
CA SER A 179 2.62 4.25 -4.52
C SER A 179 3.35 2.90 -4.67
N ASP A 180 2.78 1.95 -5.41
CA ASP A 180 3.37 0.62 -5.57
C ASP A 180 4.69 0.68 -6.32
N GLU A 181 4.69 1.43 -7.41
CA GLU A 181 5.86 1.55 -8.28
C GLU A 181 6.96 2.40 -7.63
N GLN A 182 6.60 3.39 -6.82
CA GLN A 182 7.58 4.11 -5.99
C GLN A 182 8.28 3.15 -5.01
N HIS A 183 7.51 2.29 -4.34
CA HIS A 183 8.06 1.30 -3.41
C HIS A 183 8.99 0.32 -4.12
N GLN A 184 8.58 -0.18 -5.30
CA GLN A 184 9.42 -1.05 -6.13
C GLN A 184 10.72 -0.35 -6.55
N LEU A 185 10.64 0.90 -7.00
CA LEU A 185 11.84 1.67 -7.35
C LEU A 185 12.77 1.80 -6.15
N SER A 186 12.24 2.11 -4.97
CA SER A 186 13.06 2.19 -3.77
C SER A 186 13.68 0.87 -3.34
N ALA A 187 12.95 -0.23 -3.47
CA ALA A 187 13.42 -1.56 -3.05
C ALA A 187 14.53 -2.07 -3.98
N PHE A 188 14.38 -1.82 -5.29
CA PHE A 188 15.26 -2.35 -6.32
C PHE A 188 16.28 -1.33 -6.85
N ARG A 189 16.31 -0.10 -6.31
CA ARG A 189 17.21 0.97 -6.79
C ARG A 189 18.67 0.52 -6.87
N ASP A 190 19.16 -0.26 -5.92
CA ASP A 190 20.59 -0.62 -5.91
C ASP A 190 20.86 -1.93 -6.69
N ASP A 191 19.82 -2.53 -7.30
CA ASP A 191 19.92 -3.74 -8.12
C ASP A 191 20.07 -3.37 -9.62
N PRO A 192 21.08 -3.88 -10.33
CA PRO A 192 21.29 -3.53 -11.74
C PRO A 192 20.15 -3.93 -12.69
N ASP A 193 19.55 -5.11 -12.50
CA ASP A 193 18.57 -5.67 -13.44
C ASP A 193 17.13 -5.32 -13.04
N LEU A 194 16.85 -5.29 -11.74
CA LEU A 194 15.54 -4.93 -11.20
C LEU A 194 15.37 -3.41 -11.11
N GLY A 195 16.46 -2.68 -10.82
CA GLY A 195 16.43 -1.22 -10.69
C GLY A 195 16.13 -0.50 -12.00
N ASP A 196 16.63 -0.98 -13.13
CA ASP A 196 16.35 -0.40 -14.45
C ASP A 196 14.87 -0.56 -14.83
N ARG A 197 14.31 -1.75 -14.59
CA ARG A 197 12.90 -2.03 -14.83
C ARG A 197 11.99 -1.22 -13.91
N ALA A 198 12.32 -1.18 -12.62
CA ALA A 198 11.55 -0.40 -11.65
C ALA A 198 11.61 1.10 -11.96
N HIS A 199 12.77 1.62 -12.38
CA HIS A 199 12.93 3.02 -12.79
C HIS A 199 12.07 3.33 -14.02
N ALA A 200 12.19 2.54 -15.09
CA ALA A 200 11.45 2.77 -16.33
C ALA A 200 9.94 2.68 -16.13
N GLN A 201 9.48 1.76 -15.27
CA GLN A 201 8.07 1.62 -14.93
C GLN A 201 7.59 2.85 -14.15
N PHE A 202 8.28 3.22 -13.07
CA PHE A 202 7.89 4.36 -12.24
C PHE A 202 7.95 5.69 -12.99
N TYR A 203 8.96 5.88 -13.84
CA TYR A 203 9.06 7.06 -14.72
C TYR A 203 7.79 7.23 -15.56
N LYS A 204 7.30 6.16 -16.19
CA LYS A 204 6.06 6.20 -17.00
C LYS A 204 4.83 6.53 -16.16
N THR A 205 4.77 6.02 -14.94
CA THR A 205 3.66 6.33 -14.03
C THR A 205 3.68 7.78 -13.60
N VAL A 206 4.85 8.33 -13.28
CA VAL A 206 4.98 9.77 -12.98
C VAL A 206 4.59 10.61 -14.19
N ASP A 207 5.11 10.31 -15.38
CA ASP A 207 4.80 11.01 -16.65
C ASP A 207 3.29 11.01 -16.94
N SER A 208 2.67 9.83 -16.87
CA SER A 208 1.23 9.64 -17.06
C SER A 208 0.41 10.38 -16.00
N LEU A 209 0.85 10.38 -14.75
CA LEU A 209 0.17 11.06 -13.66
C LEU A 209 0.24 12.58 -13.83
N THR A 210 1.40 13.13 -14.20
CA THR A 210 1.56 14.57 -14.47
C THR A 210 0.71 15.03 -15.66
N ASP A 211 0.63 14.23 -16.73
CA ASP A 211 -0.22 14.54 -17.90
C ASP A 211 -1.72 14.47 -17.56
N GLN A 212 -2.15 13.43 -16.85
CA GLN A 212 -3.55 13.32 -16.42
C GLN A 212 -3.94 14.44 -15.45
N TRP A 213 -3.02 14.90 -14.60
CA TRP A 213 -3.24 16.06 -13.74
C TRP A 213 -3.39 17.35 -14.55
N ALA A 214 -2.45 17.62 -15.47
CA ALA A 214 -2.44 18.81 -16.32
C ALA A 214 -3.69 18.91 -17.21
N THR A 215 -4.21 17.78 -17.67
CA THR A 215 -5.45 17.70 -18.48
C THR A 215 -6.73 17.80 -17.66
N GLY A 216 -6.64 17.83 -16.32
CA GLY A 216 -7.81 17.81 -15.43
C GLY A 216 -8.57 16.48 -15.42
N SER A 217 -7.91 15.40 -15.87
CA SER A 217 -8.49 14.06 -15.93
C SER A 217 -8.55 13.37 -14.55
N LEU A 218 -7.80 13.89 -13.58
CA LEU A 218 -7.76 13.38 -12.21
C LEU A 218 -8.69 14.14 -11.28
N TYR A 219 -9.52 13.39 -10.57
CA TYR A 219 -10.28 13.91 -9.44
C TYR A 219 -9.41 13.96 -8.19
N TYR A 220 -9.46 15.09 -7.47
CA TYR A 220 -8.89 15.25 -6.14
C TYR A 220 -9.74 16.19 -5.29
N PHE A 221 -9.61 16.11 -3.96
CA PHE A 221 -10.43 16.90 -3.04
C PHE A 221 -10.10 18.40 -3.11
N GLU A 222 -11.13 19.25 -3.23
CA GLU A 222 -10.98 20.69 -3.47
C GLU A 222 -10.16 21.40 -2.38
N GLY A 223 -10.27 20.98 -1.11
CA GLY A 223 -9.54 21.60 0.01
C GLY A 223 -8.02 21.44 -0.03
N GLU A 224 -7.52 20.39 -0.69
CA GLU A 224 -6.07 20.11 -0.81
C GLU A 224 -5.56 20.29 -2.24
N TRP A 225 -6.42 20.72 -3.18
CA TRP A 225 -6.09 20.83 -4.61
C TRP A 225 -4.87 21.71 -4.87
N GLY A 226 -4.81 22.89 -4.23
CA GLY A 226 -3.69 23.82 -4.42
C GLY A 226 -2.36 23.26 -3.93
N VAL A 227 -2.37 22.51 -2.81
CA VAL A 227 -1.15 21.89 -2.26
C VAL A 227 -0.71 20.72 -3.14
N MET A 228 -1.66 19.87 -3.56
CA MET A 228 -1.38 18.79 -4.50
C MET A 228 -0.84 19.33 -5.82
N ASN A 229 -1.42 20.40 -6.36
CA ASN A 229 -0.98 20.99 -7.62
C ASN A 229 0.50 21.43 -7.56
N ASN A 230 0.92 22.07 -6.47
CA ASN A 230 2.32 22.45 -6.29
C ASN A 230 3.23 21.21 -6.20
N ALA A 231 2.79 20.18 -5.46
CA ALA A 231 3.54 18.92 -5.35
C ALA A 231 3.67 18.20 -6.70
N ILE A 232 2.65 18.23 -7.56
CA ILE A 232 2.71 17.68 -8.92
C ILE A 232 3.67 18.47 -9.80
N GLN A 233 3.71 19.80 -9.69
CA GLN A 233 4.67 20.63 -10.43
C GLN A 233 6.12 20.32 -10.03
N ASP A 234 6.38 20.14 -8.73
CA ASP A 234 7.70 19.74 -8.23
C ASP A 234 8.09 18.32 -8.70
N LEU A 235 7.11 17.41 -8.76
CA LEU A 235 7.29 16.07 -9.29
C LEU A 235 7.58 16.08 -10.81
N GLU A 236 6.87 16.91 -11.58
CA GLU A 236 7.11 17.12 -13.02
C GLU A 236 8.53 17.65 -13.27
N GLN A 237 8.98 18.62 -12.47
CA GLN A 237 10.35 19.11 -12.57
C GLN A 237 11.38 18.01 -12.25
N SER A 238 11.08 17.15 -11.27
CA SER A 238 11.93 16.01 -10.92
C SER A 238 11.98 14.96 -12.02
N LEU A 239 10.88 14.74 -12.75
CA LEU A 239 10.83 13.89 -13.95
C LEU A 239 11.77 14.42 -15.04
N VAL A 240 11.68 15.72 -15.34
CA VAL A 240 12.58 16.38 -16.32
C VAL A 240 14.04 16.26 -15.89
N ASN A 241 14.33 16.52 -14.62
CA ASN A 241 15.69 16.44 -14.08
C ASN A 241 16.25 15.01 -14.13
N SER A 242 15.43 14.00 -13.80
CA SER A 242 15.80 12.58 -13.89
C SER A 242 16.19 12.20 -15.32
N ARG A 243 15.40 12.64 -16.32
CA ARG A 243 15.68 12.38 -17.73
C ARG A 243 16.98 13.06 -18.19
N LEU A 244 17.15 14.34 -17.88
CA LEU A 244 18.36 15.09 -18.24
C LEU A 244 19.61 14.46 -17.63
N TRP A 245 19.52 13.96 -16.40
CA TRP A 245 20.62 13.28 -15.73
C TRP A 245 21.04 12.00 -16.44
N GLN A 246 20.06 11.20 -16.90
CA GLN A 246 20.34 9.99 -17.70
C GLN A 246 20.99 10.31 -19.05
N GLU A 247 20.62 11.43 -19.67
CA GLU A 247 21.18 11.88 -20.96
C GLU A 247 22.63 12.42 -20.82
N GLN A 248 23.05 12.83 -19.61
CA GLN A 248 24.35 13.50 -19.34
C GLN A 248 25.39 12.63 -18.61
N GLU A 249 25.37 11.30 -18.80
CA GLU A 249 26.27 10.32 -18.15
C GLU A 249 26.04 10.11 -16.64
N GLY A 250 24.94 10.62 -16.08
CA GLY A 250 24.54 10.33 -14.71
C GLY A 250 24.16 8.86 -14.51
N THR A 251 24.33 8.36 -13.28
CA THR A 251 23.94 6.97 -13.00
C THR A 251 22.42 6.84 -12.89
N ARG A 252 21.89 5.69 -13.27
CA ARG A 252 20.47 5.35 -13.14
C ARG A 252 20.01 5.35 -11.67
N GLU A 253 20.92 5.06 -10.74
CA GLU A 253 20.69 5.16 -9.29
C GLU A 253 20.41 6.60 -8.87
N GLU A 254 21.23 7.55 -9.33
CA GLU A 254 21.03 8.98 -9.08
C GLU A 254 19.74 9.49 -9.72
N ALA A 255 19.46 9.11 -10.97
CA ALA A 255 18.21 9.46 -11.65
C ALA A 255 16.98 8.94 -10.87
N SER A 256 17.05 7.70 -10.37
CA SER A 256 16.01 7.12 -9.50
C SER A 256 15.87 7.88 -8.19
N GLN A 257 16.98 8.32 -7.59
CA GLN A 257 16.96 9.10 -6.36
C GLN A 257 16.32 10.48 -6.56
N ILE A 258 16.54 11.13 -7.70
CA ILE A 258 15.89 12.39 -8.07
C ILE A 258 14.37 12.20 -8.11
N LEU A 259 13.88 11.18 -8.81
CA LEU A 259 12.45 10.86 -8.85
C LEU A 259 11.87 10.59 -7.47
N LEU A 260 12.51 9.72 -6.68
CA LEU A 260 12.05 9.38 -5.33
C LEU A 260 11.99 10.62 -4.41
N THR A 261 12.90 11.57 -4.58
CA THR A 261 12.90 12.83 -3.82
C THR A 261 11.74 13.73 -4.23
N GLY A 262 11.47 13.86 -5.54
CA GLY A 262 10.33 14.62 -6.06
C GLY A 262 8.97 14.10 -5.59
N CYS A 263 8.87 12.83 -5.21
CA CYS A 263 7.62 12.24 -4.74
C CYS A 263 7.23 12.64 -3.31
N GLN A 264 8.13 13.24 -2.53
CA GLN A 264 7.89 13.52 -1.11
C GLN A 264 6.67 14.42 -0.90
N GLY A 265 6.55 15.50 -1.67
CA GLY A 265 5.40 16.41 -1.57
C GLY A 265 4.07 15.73 -1.89
N VAL A 266 4.05 14.88 -2.92
CA VAL A 266 2.84 14.12 -3.29
C VAL A 266 2.47 13.14 -2.19
N ASN A 267 3.45 12.42 -1.64
CA ASN A 267 3.22 11.48 -0.55
C ASN A 267 2.70 12.16 0.72
N GLU A 268 3.22 13.34 1.07
CA GLU A 268 2.73 14.12 2.21
C GLU A 268 1.27 14.51 2.04
N VAL A 269 0.88 14.97 0.85
CA VAL A 269 -0.51 15.36 0.57
C VAL A 269 -1.43 14.14 0.56
N LEU A 270 -1.00 13.02 -0.02
CA LEU A 270 -1.73 11.75 0.02
C LEU A 270 -1.89 11.22 1.45
N ALA A 271 -0.86 11.36 2.29
CA ALA A 271 -0.92 10.94 3.69
C ALA A 271 -2.02 11.67 4.47
N ARG A 272 -2.34 12.92 4.12
CA ARG A 272 -3.42 13.70 4.77
C ARG A 272 -4.80 13.10 4.53
N LEU A 273 -5.03 12.41 3.40
CA LEU A 273 -6.28 11.66 3.16
C LEU A 273 -6.53 10.59 4.23
N MET A 274 -5.46 10.15 4.89
CA MET A 274 -5.47 9.12 5.92
C MET A 274 -5.51 9.70 7.34
N THR A 275 -5.59 11.03 7.49
CA THR A 275 -5.68 11.72 8.78
C THR A 275 -7.10 12.18 9.11
N VAL A 276 -7.35 12.45 10.39
CA VAL A 276 -8.63 12.99 10.87
C VAL A 276 -8.50 14.50 11.02
N ASP A 277 -9.35 15.25 10.34
CA ASP A 277 -9.53 16.66 10.63
C ASP A 277 -10.35 16.78 11.91
N LEU A 278 -9.70 17.03 13.04
CA LEU A 278 -10.42 17.45 14.23
C LEU A 278 -10.80 18.92 14.05
N PRO A 279 -12.05 19.32 14.34
CA PRO A 279 -12.38 20.74 14.40
C PRO A 279 -11.40 21.42 15.35
N SER A 280 -10.81 22.54 14.90
CA SER A 280 -9.91 23.33 15.72
C SER A 280 -10.58 23.60 17.06
N SER A 281 -9.85 23.37 18.14
CA SER A 281 -10.34 23.46 19.52
C SER A 281 -10.86 24.84 19.94
N GLU A 282 -10.89 25.81 19.03
CA GLU A 282 -11.48 27.13 19.25
C GLU A 282 -13.02 27.08 19.30
N ALA A 283 -13.66 26.05 18.72
CA ALA A 283 -15.12 25.92 18.77
C ALA A 283 -15.67 25.20 20.03
N TYR A 284 -14.80 24.71 20.94
CA TYR A 284 -15.23 23.96 22.13
C TYR A 284 -15.10 24.74 23.44
N ILE A 285 -14.77 26.04 23.39
CA ILE A 285 -14.68 26.90 24.58
C ILE A 285 -15.95 27.76 24.79
N GLU A 286 -16.80 27.93 23.77
CA GLU A 286 -18.06 28.66 23.93
C GLU A 286 -19.25 27.69 24.09
N GLY A 287 -19.56 27.34 25.34
CA GLY A 287 -20.78 26.56 25.61
C GLY A 287 -20.94 25.98 27.02
N THR A 288 -20.01 26.21 27.95
CA THR A 288 -20.18 25.82 29.35
C THR A 288 -19.81 26.95 30.31
N THR A 289 -20.48 28.09 30.14
CA THR A 289 -20.71 29.02 31.25
C THR A 289 -22.11 29.60 31.08
N GLU A 290 -23.07 29.03 31.78
CA GLU A 290 -24.20 29.74 32.39
C GLU A 290 -24.83 28.77 33.42
N GLU A 291 -24.41 28.98 34.68
CA GLU A 291 -25.25 28.75 35.87
C GLU A 291 -26.31 29.86 35.95
#